data_AF-A0A554INH9-F1
#
_entry.id   AF-A0A554INH9-F1
#
_cell.length_a   1.000
_cell.length_b   1.000
_cell.length_c   1.000
_cell.angle_alpha   90.00
_cell.angle_beta   90.00
_cell.angle_gamma   90.00
#
_symmetry.space_group_name_H-M   'P 1'
#
loop_
_entity.id
_entity.type
_entity.pdbx_description
1 polymer ?
#
loop_
_entity_poly.entity_id
_entity_poly.type
_entity_poly.pdbx_seq_one_letter_code
_entity_poly.pdbx_strand_id
1 'polypeptide(L)'
;MMLLYWLHQLQFTLSHLMVRHAALFLWHLPRRALVALISVYQQTLSPDHGPLKRLHLYGYCRHEPTCSAYAKNVIETRGAVIGCLLTMKRLLGCHPWRKPDADRIMRVSYLKSSSAGSK
;
A
#
# COMPACT_ATOMS: atom_id res chain seq x y z
N MET A 1 -54.39 -7.86 8.63
CA MET A 1 -53.31 -8.75 9.13
C MET A 1 -52.40 -9.28 8.01
N MET A 2 -52.91 -9.87 6.93
CA MET A 2 -52.07 -10.36 5.80
C MET A 2 -51.24 -9.27 5.10
N LEU A 3 -51.79 -8.04 4.93
CA LEU A 3 -51.09 -6.94 4.27
C LEU A 3 -49.84 -6.46 5.04
N LEU A 4 -49.93 -6.45 6.38
CA LEU A 4 -48.83 -6.05 7.27
C LEU A 4 -47.71 -7.12 7.26
N TYR A 5 -48.08 -8.40 7.17
CA TYR A 5 -47.12 -9.50 7.04
C TYR A 5 -46.36 -9.46 5.70
N TRP A 6 -47.06 -9.11 4.61
CA TRP A 6 -46.44 -8.92 3.30
C TRP A 6 -45.50 -7.72 3.25
N LEU A 7 -45.88 -6.58 3.85
CA LEU A 7 -45.01 -5.39 3.96
C LEU A 7 -43.76 -5.67 4.81
N HIS A 8 -43.89 -6.43 5.90
CA HIS A 8 -42.75 -6.77 6.76
C HIS A 8 -41.79 -7.78 6.07
N GLN A 9 -42.32 -8.76 5.34
CA GLN A 9 -41.52 -9.68 4.50
C GLN A 9 -40.80 -8.94 3.36
N LEU A 10 -41.45 -7.93 2.76
CA LEU A 10 -40.84 -7.11 1.71
C LEU A 10 -39.73 -6.19 2.26
N GLN A 11 -39.93 -5.59 3.43
CA GLN A 11 -38.90 -4.78 4.12
C GLN A 11 -37.70 -5.63 4.55
N PHE A 12 -37.92 -6.86 5.02
CA PHE A 12 -36.86 -7.76 5.48
C PHE A 12 -35.99 -8.30 4.33
N THR A 13 -36.58 -8.56 3.17
CA THR A 13 -35.84 -8.99 1.97
C THR A 13 -35.06 -7.84 1.31
N LEU A 14 -35.65 -6.64 1.28
CA LEU A 14 -34.96 -5.43 0.81
C LEU A 14 -33.77 -5.05 1.70
N SER A 15 -33.89 -5.18 3.02
CA SER A 15 -32.78 -4.92 3.95
C SER A 15 -31.65 -5.93 3.81
N HIS A 16 -31.95 -7.23 3.66
CA HIS A 16 -30.94 -8.25 3.42
C HIS A 16 -30.19 -8.08 2.08
N LEU A 17 -30.89 -7.65 1.02
CA LEU A 17 -30.26 -7.42 -0.29
C LEU A 17 -29.34 -6.19 -0.25
N MET A 18 -29.76 -5.11 0.42
CA MET A 18 -28.93 -3.92 0.63
C MET A 18 -27.72 -4.21 1.54
N VAL A 19 -27.89 -4.99 2.61
CA VAL A 19 -26.78 -5.39 3.50
C VAL A 19 -25.76 -6.24 2.75
N ARG A 20 -26.18 -7.13 1.85
CA ARG A 20 -25.26 -7.93 1.02
C ARG A 20 -24.48 -7.07 0.02
N HIS A 21 -25.14 -6.13 -0.64
CA HIS A 21 -24.45 -5.19 -1.53
C HIS A 21 -23.52 -4.23 -0.77
N ALA A 22 -23.97 -3.73 0.39
CA ALA A 22 -23.14 -2.91 1.27
C ALA A 22 -21.93 -3.69 1.80
N ALA A 23 -22.09 -4.96 2.18
CA ALA A 23 -21.01 -5.82 2.65
C ALA A 23 -19.95 -6.09 1.57
N LEU A 24 -20.38 -6.35 0.32
CA LEU A 24 -19.45 -6.52 -0.81
C LEU A 24 -18.75 -5.20 -1.16
N PHE A 25 -19.46 -4.06 -1.10
CA PHE A 25 -18.87 -2.74 -1.31
C PHE A 25 -17.87 -2.38 -0.20
N LEU A 26 -18.21 -2.68 1.06
CA LEU A 26 -17.33 -2.57 2.23
C LEU A 26 -16.11 -3.50 2.12
N TRP A 27 -16.22 -4.64 1.43
CA TRP A 27 -15.10 -5.56 1.21
C TRP A 27 -14.09 -5.03 0.19
N HIS A 28 -14.52 -4.22 -0.78
CA HIS A 28 -13.65 -3.65 -1.82
C HIS A 28 -13.08 -2.27 -1.48
N LEU A 29 -13.77 -1.50 -0.63
CA LEU A 29 -13.33 -0.23 -0.05
C LEU A 29 -11.92 -0.24 0.60
N PRO A 30 -11.55 -1.22 1.45
CA PRO A 30 -10.27 -1.19 2.18
C PRO A 30 -9.06 -1.25 1.26
N ARG A 31 -9.17 -1.92 0.10
CA ARG A 31 -8.09 -1.98 -0.89
C ARG A 31 -7.73 -0.59 -1.43
N ARG A 32 -8.74 0.19 -1.82
CA ARG A 32 -8.55 1.55 -2.34
C ARG A 32 -8.09 2.52 -1.24
N ALA A 33 -8.68 2.40 -0.05
CA ALA A 33 -8.29 3.22 1.10
C ALA A 33 -6.81 2.99 1.48
N LEU A 34 -6.35 1.75 1.53
CA LEU A 34 -4.94 1.43 1.87
C LEU A 34 -3.96 1.94 0.83
N VAL A 35 -4.24 1.77 -0.46
CA VAL A 35 -3.35 2.28 -1.53
C VAL A 35 -3.30 3.81 -1.52
N ALA A 36 -4.44 4.47 -1.29
CA ALA A 36 -4.50 5.92 -1.15
C ALA A 36 -3.71 6.38 0.09
N LEU A 37 -3.85 5.71 1.23
CA LEU A 37 -3.12 6.02 2.45
C LEU A 37 -1.61 5.88 2.25
N ILE A 38 -1.16 4.79 1.59
CA ILE A 38 0.26 4.57 1.27
C ILE A 38 0.77 5.66 0.32
N SER A 39 -0.05 6.08 -0.65
CA SER A 39 0.33 7.13 -1.61
C SER A 39 0.42 8.50 -0.95
N VAL A 40 -0.53 8.85 -0.08
CA VAL A 40 -0.50 10.08 0.72
C VAL A 40 0.70 10.06 1.66
N TYR A 41 0.98 8.94 2.32
CA TYR A 41 2.19 8.78 3.14
C TYR A 41 3.48 8.98 2.31
N GLN A 42 3.54 8.42 1.10
CA GLN A 42 4.66 8.62 0.18
C GLN A 42 4.85 10.08 -0.24
N GLN A 43 3.77 10.87 -0.29
CA GLN A 43 3.79 12.28 -0.70
C GLN A 43 3.98 13.27 0.46
N THR A 44 3.58 12.92 1.68
CA THR A 44 3.57 13.83 2.85
C THR A 44 4.71 13.57 3.84
N LEU A 45 5.01 12.30 4.13
CA LEU A 45 5.95 11.91 5.19
C LEU A 45 7.24 11.26 4.66
N SER A 46 7.21 10.66 3.47
CA SER A 46 8.36 9.91 2.95
C SER A 46 9.27 10.79 2.07
N PRO A 47 10.51 11.09 2.50
CA PRO A 47 11.47 11.86 1.69
C PRO A 47 12.00 11.08 0.48
N ASP A 48 11.69 9.77 0.38
CA ASP A 48 12.24 8.85 -0.62
C ASP A 48 11.62 8.98 -2.03
N HIS A 49 10.44 9.60 -2.17
CA HIS A 49 9.75 9.77 -3.46
C HIS A 49 9.54 11.25 -3.84
N GLY A 50 9.90 12.17 -2.95
CA GLY A 50 9.86 13.62 -3.18
C GLY A 50 11.21 14.22 -3.60
N PRO A 51 11.30 15.55 -3.77
CA PRO A 51 12.54 16.26 -4.16
C PRO A 51 13.69 16.08 -3.15
N LEU A 52 13.38 15.65 -1.92
CA LEU A 52 14.34 15.33 -0.85
C LEU A 52 15.05 13.97 -0.99
N LYS A 53 14.71 13.15 -1.99
CA LYS A 53 15.47 11.94 -2.35
C LYS A 53 16.95 12.26 -2.62
N ARG A 54 17.23 13.50 -3.04
CA ARG A 54 18.59 14.03 -3.27
C ARG A 54 19.43 14.13 -1.98
N LEU A 55 18.81 14.19 -0.81
CA LEU A 55 19.49 14.27 0.48
C LEU A 55 19.72 12.88 1.11
N HIS A 56 18.83 11.92 0.85
CA HIS A 56 18.89 10.55 1.39
C HIS A 56 19.16 9.52 0.28
N LEU A 57 20.35 9.58 -0.31
CA LEU A 57 20.76 8.71 -1.43
C LEU A 57 20.62 7.22 -1.14
N TYR A 58 20.76 6.80 0.12
CA TYR A 58 20.69 5.39 0.49
C TYR A 58 19.27 4.83 0.66
N GLY A 59 18.27 5.70 0.74
CA GLY A 59 16.88 5.34 1.06
C GLY A 59 16.69 4.64 2.41
N TYR A 60 15.52 4.79 3.04
CA TYR A 60 15.28 4.17 4.34
C TYR A 60 14.98 2.68 4.25
N CYS A 61 14.31 2.24 3.18
CA CYS A 61 14.06 0.81 2.98
C CYS A 61 15.24 0.18 2.24
N ARG A 62 15.76 -0.89 2.84
CA ARG A 62 16.91 -1.66 2.37
C ARG A 62 16.62 -2.55 1.18
N HIS A 63 15.36 -2.98 1.03
CA HIS A 63 14.94 -3.85 -0.05
C HIS A 63 14.67 -3.09 -1.35
N GLU A 64 15.03 -3.69 -2.48
CA GLU A 64 14.66 -3.23 -3.83
C GLU A 64 13.60 -4.19 -4.42
N PRO A 65 12.42 -3.73 -4.86
CA PRO A 65 11.87 -2.38 -4.68
C PRO A 65 11.56 -2.08 -3.19
N THR A 66 11.40 -0.79 -2.88
CA THR A 66 11.13 -0.32 -1.51
C THR A 66 9.89 -0.97 -0.89
N CYS A 67 9.85 -1.02 0.42
CA CYS A 67 8.82 -1.67 1.23
C CYS A 67 7.42 -1.10 0.93
N SER A 68 7.33 0.21 0.69
CA SER A 68 6.09 0.91 0.33
C SER A 68 5.68 0.68 -1.13
N ALA A 69 6.63 0.63 -2.07
CA ALA A 69 6.36 0.25 -3.46
C ALA A 69 5.91 -1.22 -3.57
N TYR A 70 6.55 -2.11 -2.82
CA TYR A 70 6.11 -3.50 -2.67
C TYR A 70 4.70 -3.58 -2.08
N ALA A 71 4.43 -2.82 -1.00
CA ALA A 71 3.12 -2.78 -0.36
C ALA A 71 2.01 -2.40 -1.34
N LYS A 72 2.22 -1.32 -2.10
CA LYS A 72 1.28 -0.86 -3.12
C LYS A 72 1.01 -1.96 -4.14
N ASN A 73 2.05 -2.55 -4.71
CA ASN A 73 1.93 -3.55 -5.77
C ASN A 73 1.26 -4.84 -5.27
N VAL A 74 1.59 -5.32 -4.07
CA VAL A 74 0.97 -6.53 -3.50
C VAL A 74 -0.47 -6.29 -3.05
N ILE A 75 -0.80 -5.13 -2.48
CA ILE A 75 -2.19 -4.79 -2.13
C ILE A 75 -3.04 -4.63 -3.40
N GLU A 76 -2.45 -4.08 -4.47
CA GLU A 76 -3.09 -4.00 -5.78
C GLU A 76 -3.31 -5.39 -6.40
N THR A 77 -2.36 -6.32 -6.31
CA THR A 77 -2.46 -7.62 -7.00
C THR A 77 -3.13 -8.72 -6.18
N ARG A 78 -2.90 -8.77 -4.86
CA ARG A 78 -3.37 -9.85 -3.96
C ARG A 78 -4.48 -9.41 -2.99
N GLY A 79 -4.91 -8.15 -3.05
CA GLY A 79 -5.95 -7.59 -2.18
C GLY A 79 -5.42 -7.14 -0.82
N ALA A 80 -6.28 -6.45 -0.06
CA ALA A 80 -5.91 -5.76 1.18
C ALA A 80 -5.34 -6.69 2.26
N VAL A 81 -6.02 -7.81 2.57
CA VAL A 81 -5.66 -8.69 3.69
C VAL A 81 -4.34 -9.41 3.44
N ILE A 82 -4.24 -10.14 2.32
CA ILE A 82 -3.03 -10.88 1.96
C ILE A 82 -1.87 -9.90 1.70
N GLY A 83 -2.16 -8.77 1.06
CA GLY A 83 -1.17 -7.74 0.78
C GLY A 83 -0.59 -7.11 2.05
N CYS A 84 -1.43 -6.81 3.05
CA CYS A 84 -0.97 -6.33 4.34
C CYS A 84 -0.08 -7.36 5.04
N LEU A 85 -0.49 -8.64 5.10
CA LEU A 85 0.31 -9.68 5.78
C LEU A 85 1.69 -9.87 5.14
N LEU A 86 1.77 -9.95 3.81
CA LEU A 86 3.04 -10.10 3.10
C LEU A 86 3.94 -8.87 3.25
N THR A 87 3.34 -7.68 3.18
CA THR A 87 4.05 -6.42 3.41
C THR A 87 4.60 -6.35 4.81
N MET A 88 3.81 -6.73 5.83
CA MET A 88 4.23 -6.63 7.23
C MET A 88 5.36 -7.59 7.55
N LYS A 89 5.29 -8.82 7.03
CA LYS A 89 6.41 -9.77 7.11
C LYS A 89 7.71 -9.18 6.53
N ARG A 90 7.61 -8.47 5.39
CA ARG A 90 8.77 -7.82 4.76
C ARG A 90 9.25 -6.59 5.55
N LEU A 91 8.33 -5.80 6.10
CA LEU A 91 8.62 -4.59 6.88
C LEU A 91 9.32 -4.94 8.20
N LEU A 92 8.88 -5.99 8.89
CA LEU A 92 9.54 -6.50 10.11
C LEU A 92 10.97 -6.97 9.84
N GLY A 93 11.25 -7.47 8.64
CA GLY A 93 12.61 -7.78 8.18
C GLY A 93 13.45 -6.55 7.83
N CYS A 94 12.83 -5.37 7.68
CA CYS A 94 13.49 -4.11 7.37
C CYS A 94 13.96 -3.43 8.67
N HIS A 95 14.86 -4.10 9.40
CA HIS A 95 15.51 -3.51 10.57
C HIS A 95 16.81 -2.80 10.17
N PRO A 96 17.21 -1.73 10.87
CA PRO A 96 18.39 -0.94 10.53
C PRO A 96 19.70 -1.75 10.55
N TRP A 97 19.80 -2.77 11.41
CA TRP A 97 21.00 -3.61 11.56
C TRP A 97 21.25 -4.67 10.47
N ARG A 98 20.38 -4.89 9.47
CA ARG A 98 20.81 -5.64 8.27
C ARG A 98 21.90 -4.85 7.53
N LYS A 99 22.55 -5.39 6.50
CA LYS A 99 23.45 -4.60 5.62
C LYS A 99 22.75 -4.34 4.29
N PRO A 100 22.85 -3.13 3.68
CA PRO A 100 22.30 -2.89 2.36
C PRO A 100 23.02 -3.79 1.35
N ASP A 101 22.30 -4.26 0.35
CA ASP A 101 22.86 -5.15 -0.66
C ASP A 101 23.99 -4.42 -1.41
N ALA A 102 25.16 -5.04 -1.56
CA ALA A 102 26.37 -4.37 -2.07
C ALA A 102 26.19 -3.84 -3.51
N ASP A 103 25.37 -4.54 -4.30
CA ASP A 103 24.93 -4.13 -5.63
C ASP A 103 24.12 -2.82 -5.59
N ARG A 104 23.31 -2.63 -4.55
CA ARG A 104 22.55 -1.39 -4.34
C ARG A 104 23.46 -0.21 -4.05
N ILE A 105 24.46 -0.42 -3.20
CA ILE A 105 25.48 0.59 -2.87
C ILE A 105 26.17 1.07 -4.15
N MET A 106 26.62 0.12 -4.96
CA MET A 106 27.26 0.38 -6.25
C MET A 106 26.33 1.14 -7.20
N ARG A 107 25.09 0.67 -7.37
CA ARG A 107 24.10 1.29 -8.28
C ARG A 107 23.81 2.75 -7.91
N VAL A 108 23.60 3.04 -6.63
CA VAL A 108 23.36 4.41 -6.15
C VAL A 108 24.58 5.29 -6.37
N SER A 109 25.78 4.77 -6.11
CA SER A 109 27.03 5.53 -6.34
C SER A 109 27.24 5.88 -7.82
N TYR A 110 26.92 4.96 -8.75
CA TYR A 110 26.96 5.21 -10.20
C TYR A 110 25.98 6.29 -10.65
N LEU A 111 24.73 6.25 -10.18
CA LEU A 111 23.74 7.29 -10.52
C LEU A 111 24.16 8.68 -10.03
N LYS A 112 24.88 8.76 -8.90
CA LYS A 112 25.42 10.03 -8.38
C LYS A 112 26.52 10.59 -9.28
N SER A 113 27.44 9.76 -9.78
CA SER A 113 28.50 10.23 -10.67
C SER A 113 27.95 10.68 -12.02
N SER A 114 26.96 9.97 -12.59
CA SER A 114 26.35 10.34 -13.87
C SER A 114 25.55 11.65 -13.80
N SER A 115 24.94 11.96 -12.66
CA SER A 115 24.18 13.20 -12.47
C SER A 115 25.05 14.42 -12.11
N ALA A 116 26.26 14.22 -11.61
CA ALA A 116 27.21 15.29 -11.36
C ALA A 116 27.89 15.82 -12.63
N GLY A 117 27.95 15.00 -13.71
CA GLY A 117 28.55 15.37 -15.00
C GLY A 117 27.58 15.95 -16.04
N SER A 118 26.27 16.01 -15.73
CA SER A 118 25.28 16.68 -16.56
C SER A 118 25.06 18.10 -16.04
N LYS A 119 26.06 18.96 -16.23
CA LYS A 119 25.98 20.42 -16.10
C LYS A 119 26.83 21.05 -17.19
#